data_AF-A0A940BG04-F1
#
_entry.id   AF-A0A940BG04-F1
#
_cell.length_a   1.000
_cell.length_b   1.000
_cell.length_c   1.000
_cell.angle_alpha   90.00
_cell.angle_beta   90.00
_cell.angle_gamma   90.00
#
_symmetry.space_group_name_H-M   'P 1'
#
loop_
_entity.id
_entity.type
_entity.pdbx_description
1 polymer ?
#
loop_
_entity_poly.entity_id
_entity_poly.type
_entity_poly.pdbx_seq_one_letter_code
_entity_poly.pdbx_strand_id
1 'polypeptide(L)'
;MVKNTIISAAKANSLYWLGRYEERVYVTLHLLRKCYDKMIDGDFDDYWPIRQRLDVAGRYKTNEEFTLGIMYDDSNPDTVIAAQTRAMDNAILLREDILSETLSYLEMSLALMKECRGKQEKNVICMQPVIDWSLAFWGSAEQRLKNHKALYLMMMGRNIENLDMLLRFDYDFERIALAYDSVKHYFRQMPNIVDEQVEEQLDGLLVQERFDLGDVEYKNGLLKLINQLVKL
;
A
#
# COMPACT_ATOMS: atom_id res chain seq x y z
N MET A 1 7.96 -6.85 -32.95
CA MET A 1 9.15 -6.98 -32.08
C MET A 1 8.69 -7.55 -30.76
N VAL A 2 8.99 -8.82 -30.46
CA VAL A 2 8.60 -9.46 -29.19
C VAL A 2 9.38 -8.75 -28.09
N LYS A 3 8.71 -7.95 -27.24
CA LYS A 3 9.35 -7.34 -26.06
C LYS A 3 9.90 -8.48 -25.22
N ASN A 4 11.19 -8.41 -24.90
CA ASN A 4 11.90 -9.40 -24.09
C ASN A 4 11.14 -9.60 -22.76
N THR A 5 10.65 -10.81 -22.50
CA THR A 5 9.84 -11.14 -21.31
C THR A 5 10.69 -11.38 -20.06
N ILE A 6 12.01 -11.26 -20.19
CA ILE A 6 12.98 -11.40 -19.11
C ILE A 6 12.91 -10.16 -18.21
N ILE A 7 12.70 -10.39 -16.92
CA ILE A 7 12.70 -9.37 -15.87
C ILE A 7 13.92 -9.62 -14.99
N SER A 8 14.79 -8.62 -14.83
CA SER A 8 15.93 -8.70 -13.90
C SER A 8 15.45 -8.62 -12.45
N ALA A 9 16.26 -9.11 -11.49
CA ALA A 9 15.94 -9.04 -10.07
C ALA A 9 15.65 -7.60 -9.61
N ALA A 10 16.51 -6.64 -9.99
CA ALA A 10 16.32 -5.22 -9.66
C ALA A 10 14.98 -4.68 -10.18
N LYS A 11 14.60 -5.03 -11.42
CA LYS A 11 13.33 -4.62 -12.02
C LYS A 11 12.14 -5.28 -11.34
N ALA A 12 12.26 -6.55 -10.97
CA ALA A 12 11.22 -7.27 -10.24
C ALA A 12 10.98 -6.65 -8.86
N ASN A 13 12.06 -6.32 -8.14
CA ASN A 13 11.99 -5.60 -6.87
C ASN A 13 11.31 -4.23 -7.04
N SER A 14 11.65 -3.46 -8.08
CA SER A 14 10.98 -2.18 -8.32
C SER A 14 9.50 -2.30 -8.67
N LEU A 15 9.10 -3.30 -9.46
CA LEU A 15 7.67 -3.54 -9.77
C LEU A 15 6.89 -3.90 -8.51
N TYR A 16 7.44 -4.80 -7.71
CA TYR A 16 6.85 -5.22 -6.45
C TYR A 16 6.66 -4.05 -5.49
N TRP A 17 7.71 -3.27 -5.25
CA TRP A 17 7.64 -2.12 -4.35
C TRP A 17 6.81 -0.97 -4.89
N LEU A 18 6.80 -0.73 -6.20
CA LEU A 18 5.87 0.22 -6.83
C LEU A 18 4.43 -0.14 -6.44
N GLY A 19 4.06 -1.41 -6.59
CA GLY A 19 2.71 -1.84 -6.27
C GLY A 19 2.35 -1.72 -4.78
N ARG A 20 3.32 -2.03 -3.89
CA ARG A 20 3.15 -1.82 -2.46
C ARG A 20 2.95 -0.34 -2.11
N TYR A 21 3.82 0.53 -2.59
CA TYR A 21 3.77 1.95 -2.23
C TYR A 21 2.51 2.63 -2.77
N GLU A 22 2.08 2.29 -3.97
CA GLU A 22 0.88 2.87 -4.56
C GLU A 22 -0.40 2.40 -3.84
N GLU A 23 -0.49 1.12 -3.47
CA GLU A 23 -1.60 0.64 -2.63
C GLU A 23 -1.59 1.29 -1.24
N ARG A 24 -0.40 1.49 -0.65
CA ARG A 24 -0.26 2.19 0.64
C ARG A 24 -0.83 3.60 0.56
N VAL A 25 -0.52 4.35 -0.50
CA VAL A 25 -1.10 5.69 -0.73
C VAL A 25 -2.63 5.60 -0.77
N TYR A 26 -3.17 4.71 -1.61
CA TYR A 26 -4.61 4.56 -1.81
C TYR A 26 -5.36 4.24 -0.50
N VAL A 27 -4.91 3.20 0.21
CA VAL A 27 -5.57 2.73 1.43
C VAL A 27 -5.39 3.73 2.57
N THR A 28 -4.20 4.33 2.71
CA THR A 28 -3.95 5.33 3.76
C THR A 28 -4.84 6.55 3.58
N LEU A 29 -5.02 7.05 2.35
CA LEU A 29 -5.92 8.18 2.09
C LEU A 29 -7.39 7.85 2.37
N HIS A 30 -7.84 6.62 2.10
CA HIS A 30 -9.20 6.19 2.46
C HIS A 30 -9.39 6.13 3.99
N LEU A 31 -8.41 5.59 4.70
CA LEU A 31 -8.43 5.54 6.16
C LEU A 31 -8.37 6.94 6.77
N LEU A 32 -7.56 7.83 6.19
CA LEU A 32 -7.48 9.23 6.62
C LEU A 32 -8.79 9.99 6.38
N ARG A 33 -9.48 9.78 5.27
CA ARG A 33 -10.82 10.35 5.06
C ARG A 33 -11.80 9.89 6.13
N LYS A 34 -11.87 8.59 6.40
CA LYS A 34 -12.71 8.04 7.47
C LYS A 34 -12.32 8.59 8.84
N CYS A 35 -11.03 8.78 9.09
CA CYS A 35 -10.52 9.41 10.31
C CYS A 35 -10.94 10.87 10.40
N TYR A 36 -10.84 11.61 9.30
CA TYR A 36 -11.16 13.03 9.21
C TYR A 36 -12.65 13.28 9.42
N ASP A 37 -13.52 12.49 8.80
CA ASP A 37 -14.97 12.55 9.02
C ASP A 37 -15.30 12.36 10.51
N LYS A 38 -14.68 11.36 11.16
CA LYS A 38 -14.81 11.14 12.61
C LYS A 38 -14.23 12.26 13.47
N MET A 39 -13.15 12.91 13.04
CA MET A 39 -12.59 14.06 13.76
C MET A 39 -13.48 15.30 13.69
N ILE A 40 -14.30 15.41 12.64
CA ILE A 40 -15.29 16.49 12.48
C ILE A 40 -16.54 16.19 13.32
N ASP A 41 -17.04 14.95 13.24
CA ASP A 41 -18.35 14.57 13.79
C ASP A 41 -18.29 13.97 15.21
N GLY A 42 -17.11 13.54 15.69
CA GLY A 42 -16.94 12.74 16.91
C GLY A 42 -15.90 13.28 17.89
N ASP A 43 -15.75 12.58 19.02
CA ASP A 43 -14.84 12.92 20.10
C ASP A 43 -13.42 12.35 19.88
N PHE A 44 -12.45 12.80 20.67
CA PHE A 44 -11.05 12.34 20.60
C PHE A 44 -10.92 10.80 20.56
N ASP A 45 -11.71 10.13 21.40
CA ASP A 45 -11.70 8.67 21.55
C ASP A 45 -12.19 7.93 20.29
N ASP A 46 -12.97 8.57 19.41
CA ASP A 46 -13.58 7.93 18.23
C ASP A 46 -12.59 7.70 17.08
N TYR A 47 -11.55 8.53 17.00
CA TYR A 47 -10.54 8.49 15.94
C TYR A 47 -9.14 8.13 16.46
N TRP A 48 -8.89 8.23 17.77
CA TRP A 48 -7.62 7.84 18.39
C TRP A 48 -7.12 6.45 17.97
N PRO A 49 -7.97 5.40 17.89
CA PRO A 49 -7.53 4.08 17.44
C PRO A 49 -7.04 4.06 15.98
N ILE A 50 -7.62 4.87 15.10
CA ILE A 50 -7.20 4.95 13.69
C ILE A 50 -5.85 5.66 13.61
N ARG A 51 -5.71 6.75 14.38
CA ARG A 51 -4.48 7.52 14.49
C ARG A 51 -3.29 6.69 14.99
N GLN A 52 -3.47 5.90 16.05
CA GLN A 52 -2.39 5.05 16.58
C GLN A 52 -1.89 3.99 15.59
N ARG A 53 -2.74 3.55 14.67
CA ARG A 53 -2.38 2.58 13.64
C ARG A 53 -1.69 3.23 12.43
N LEU A 54 -2.01 4.50 12.15
CA LEU A 54 -1.35 5.29 11.10
C LEU A 54 -0.01 5.90 11.55
N ASP A 55 0.08 6.34 12.81
CA ASP A 55 1.29 6.90 13.42
C ASP A 55 1.74 6.02 14.59
N VAL A 56 2.24 4.83 14.26
CA VAL A 56 2.67 3.81 15.24
C VAL A 56 3.75 4.33 16.18
N ALA A 57 4.65 5.18 15.66
CA ALA A 57 5.72 5.81 16.44
C ALA A 57 5.22 6.99 17.31
N GLY A 58 3.96 7.40 17.17
CA GLY A 58 3.37 8.52 17.90
C GLY A 58 4.12 9.83 17.69
N ARG A 59 4.62 10.08 16.47
CA ARG A 59 5.44 11.26 16.13
C ARG A 59 4.66 12.55 16.29
N TYR A 60 3.39 12.54 15.93
CA TYR A 60 2.53 13.71 15.99
C TYR A 60 1.86 13.77 17.36
N LYS A 61 1.61 14.95 17.93
CA LYS A 61 1.02 15.11 19.28
C LYS A 61 -0.31 15.84 19.25
N THR A 62 -0.52 16.72 18.29
CA THR A 62 -1.82 17.39 18.07
C THR A 62 -2.56 16.82 16.86
N ASN A 63 -3.85 17.16 16.73
CA ASN A 63 -4.63 16.83 15.54
C ASN A 63 -4.05 17.50 14.29
N GLU A 64 -3.62 18.75 14.42
CA GLU A 64 -3.02 19.50 13.32
C GLU A 64 -1.69 18.89 12.88
N GLU A 65 -0.82 18.57 13.84
CA GLU A 65 0.45 17.88 13.57
C GLU A 65 0.20 16.52 12.92
N PHE A 66 -0.82 15.78 13.37
CA PHE A 66 -1.16 14.49 12.78
C PHE A 66 -1.64 14.67 11.34
N THR A 67 -2.63 15.52 11.10
CA THR A 67 -3.23 15.73 9.78
C THR A 67 -2.19 16.18 8.75
N LEU A 68 -1.37 17.18 9.09
CA LEU A 68 -0.31 17.64 8.18
C LEU A 68 0.83 16.63 8.08
N GLY A 69 1.23 16.02 9.20
CA GLY A 69 2.34 15.10 9.26
C GLY A 69 2.10 13.83 8.46
N ILE A 70 0.97 13.14 8.70
CA ILE A 70 0.65 11.88 8.03
C ILE A 70 0.48 12.06 6.51
N MET A 71 0.06 13.24 6.05
CA MET A 71 -0.02 13.55 4.63
C MET A 71 1.34 13.93 4.03
N TYR A 72 2.16 14.74 4.71
CA TYR A 72 3.25 15.49 4.07
C TYR A 72 4.65 15.38 4.70
N ASP A 73 4.83 14.64 5.79
CA ASP A 73 6.15 14.45 6.41
C ASP A 73 6.96 13.38 5.66
N ASP A 74 7.79 13.85 4.74
CA ASP A 74 8.68 13.02 3.91
C ASP A 74 9.81 12.33 4.70
N SER A 75 10.05 12.73 5.96
CA SER A 75 11.03 12.07 6.83
C SER A 75 10.47 10.84 7.54
N ASN A 76 9.13 10.70 7.55
CA ASN A 76 8.45 9.56 8.13
C ASN A 76 8.07 8.57 7.01
N PRO A 77 8.64 7.35 6.99
CA PRO A 77 8.38 6.37 5.93
C PRO A 77 6.94 5.90 5.83
N ASP A 78 6.11 6.15 6.86
CA ASP A 78 4.73 5.69 6.94
C ASP A 78 3.72 6.73 6.41
N THR A 79 4.20 7.89 5.95
CA THR A 79 3.33 8.96 5.45
C THR A 79 2.95 8.77 3.98
N VAL A 80 1.85 9.43 3.59
CA VAL A 80 1.33 9.37 2.23
C VAL A 80 2.36 9.91 1.23
N ILE A 81 2.95 11.08 1.48
CA ILE A 81 3.94 11.66 0.55
C ILE A 81 5.20 10.80 0.45
N ALA A 82 5.66 10.19 1.56
CA ALA A 82 6.85 9.34 1.52
C ALA A 82 6.59 8.07 0.70
N ALA A 83 5.39 7.48 0.83
CA ALA A 83 4.97 6.37 -0.02
C ALA A 83 4.86 6.78 -1.49
N GLN A 84 4.22 7.91 -1.80
CA GLN A 84 4.10 8.42 -3.17
C GLN A 84 5.45 8.72 -3.81
N THR A 85 6.39 9.31 -3.06
CA THR A 85 7.76 9.56 -3.53
C THR A 85 8.47 8.24 -3.86
N ARG A 86 8.36 7.21 -3.03
CA ARG A 86 8.97 5.91 -3.31
C ARG A 86 8.28 5.17 -4.46
N ALA A 87 6.96 5.31 -4.62
CA ALA A 87 6.25 4.81 -5.79
C ALA A 87 6.81 5.46 -7.06
N MET A 88 6.96 6.79 -7.06
CA MET A 88 7.57 7.54 -8.16
C MET A 88 8.99 7.07 -8.47
N ASP A 89 9.85 6.94 -7.46
CA ASP A 89 11.25 6.52 -7.65
C ASP A 89 11.34 5.14 -8.32
N ASN A 90 10.49 4.19 -7.90
CA ASN A 90 10.41 2.88 -8.54
C ASN A 90 9.84 2.97 -9.96
N ALA A 91 8.80 3.79 -10.19
CA ALA A 91 8.18 3.97 -11.49
C ALA A 91 9.13 4.58 -12.53
N ILE A 92 9.99 5.53 -12.14
CA ILE A 92 11.00 6.14 -13.02
C ILE A 92 11.93 5.07 -13.61
N LEU A 93 12.34 4.09 -12.79
CA LEU A 93 13.19 2.97 -13.24
C LEU A 93 12.45 2.01 -14.20
N LEU A 94 11.12 2.09 -14.24
CA LEU A 94 10.22 1.21 -14.99
C LEU A 94 9.54 1.92 -16.17
N ARG A 95 9.93 3.16 -16.49
CA ARG A 95 9.24 4.01 -17.49
C ARG A 95 9.04 3.32 -18.85
N GLU A 96 10.01 2.52 -19.29
CA GLU A 96 9.94 1.77 -20.56
C GLU A 96 8.92 0.60 -20.55
N ASP A 97 8.50 0.19 -19.35
CA ASP A 97 7.55 -0.90 -19.13
C ASP A 97 6.15 -0.39 -18.85
N ILE A 98 6.03 0.54 -17.90
CA ILE A 98 4.73 1.08 -17.48
C ILE A 98 4.19 2.15 -18.44
N LEU A 99 5.08 2.73 -19.26
CA LEU A 99 4.82 3.81 -20.21
C LEU A 99 4.49 5.15 -19.51
N SER A 100 4.71 6.24 -20.25
CA SER A 100 4.54 7.61 -19.77
C SER A 100 3.10 7.89 -19.31
N GLU A 101 2.10 7.31 -19.97
CA GLU A 101 0.70 7.53 -19.63
C GLU A 101 0.29 6.91 -18.30
N THR A 102 0.90 5.79 -17.90
CA THR A 102 0.66 5.19 -16.57
C THR A 102 1.46 5.94 -15.51
N LEU A 103 2.71 6.29 -15.84
CA LEU A 103 3.61 7.01 -14.94
C LEU A 103 3.07 8.41 -14.59
N SER A 104 2.37 9.09 -15.52
CA SER A 104 1.86 10.44 -15.31
C SER A 104 0.87 10.55 -14.14
N TYR A 105 0.11 9.50 -13.82
CA TYR A 105 -0.78 9.50 -12.65
C TYR A 105 -0.01 9.62 -11.33
N LEU A 106 1.19 9.03 -11.25
CA LEU A 106 2.08 9.20 -10.11
C LEU A 106 2.69 10.60 -10.09
N GLU A 107 3.00 11.16 -11.27
CA GLU A 107 3.57 12.52 -11.40
C GLU A 107 2.57 13.56 -10.95
N MET A 108 1.33 13.45 -11.39
CA MET A 108 0.21 14.31 -10.99
C MET A 108 -0.05 14.20 -9.48
N SER A 109 -0.09 12.97 -8.94
CA SER A 109 -0.29 12.73 -7.51
C SER A 109 0.79 13.40 -6.66
N LEU A 110 2.07 13.18 -6.99
CA LEU A 110 3.17 13.77 -6.25
C LEU A 110 3.23 15.30 -6.40
N ALA A 111 2.90 15.83 -7.57
CA ALA A 111 2.84 17.27 -7.82
C ALA A 111 1.77 17.95 -6.96
N LEU A 112 0.54 17.38 -6.94
CA LEU A 112 -0.55 17.88 -6.11
C LEU A 112 -0.19 17.82 -4.62
N MET A 113 0.36 16.69 -4.14
CA MET A 113 0.79 16.58 -2.74
C MET A 113 1.81 17.64 -2.36
N LYS A 114 2.80 17.92 -3.22
CA LYS A 114 3.80 18.97 -2.98
C LYS A 114 3.19 20.36 -2.97
N GLU A 115 2.23 20.63 -3.85
CA GLU A 115 1.49 21.90 -3.86
C GLU A 115 0.69 22.09 -2.57
N CYS A 116 -0.10 21.09 -2.18
CA CYS A 116 -0.89 21.11 -0.94
C CYS A 116 -0.01 21.24 0.30
N ARG A 117 1.13 20.55 0.34
CA ARG A 117 2.16 20.71 1.39
C ARG A 117 2.65 22.16 1.47
N GLY A 118 2.98 22.78 0.35
CA GLY A 118 3.45 24.17 0.30
C GLY A 118 2.42 25.17 0.83
N LYS A 119 1.13 24.85 0.70
CA LYS A 119 -0.01 25.62 1.24
C LYS A 119 -0.39 25.25 2.67
N GLN A 120 0.23 24.22 3.26
CA GLN A 120 -0.18 23.62 4.53
C GLN A 120 -1.67 23.25 4.56
N GLU A 121 -2.17 22.67 3.45
CA GLU A 121 -3.58 22.29 3.33
C GLU A 121 -3.93 21.15 4.30
N LYS A 122 -4.87 21.41 5.22
CA LYS A 122 -5.29 20.48 6.28
C LYS A 122 -6.54 19.69 5.87
N ASN A 123 -7.30 20.16 4.90
CA ASN A 123 -8.50 19.49 4.45
C ASN A 123 -8.14 18.26 3.61
N VAL A 124 -8.30 17.07 4.18
CA VAL A 124 -7.99 15.78 3.55
C VAL A 124 -8.75 15.58 2.22
N ILE A 125 -9.89 16.26 2.02
CA ILE A 125 -10.67 16.21 0.79
C ILE A 125 -9.85 16.68 -0.43
N CYS A 126 -8.88 17.57 -0.23
CA CYS A 126 -7.99 18.03 -1.31
C CYS A 126 -7.18 16.89 -1.95
N MET A 127 -7.05 15.74 -1.26
CA MET A 127 -6.37 14.53 -1.75
C MET A 127 -7.26 13.60 -2.57
N GLN A 128 -8.55 13.94 -2.79
CA GLN A 128 -9.42 13.14 -3.66
C GLN A 128 -8.81 12.87 -5.04
N PRO A 129 -8.19 13.86 -5.74
CA PRO A 129 -7.60 13.59 -7.04
C PRO A 129 -6.48 12.54 -6.99
N VAL A 130 -5.72 12.46 -5.89
CA VAL A 130 -4.70 11.41 -5.70
C VAL A 130 -5.35 10.03 -5.66
N ILE A 131 -6.46 9.90 -4.92
CA ILE A 131 -7.22 8.64 -4.87
C ILE A 131 -7.69 8.24 -6.27
N ASP A 132 -8.26 9.21 -7.01
CA ASP A 132 -8.79 8.98 -8.36
C ASP A 132 -7.67 8.60 -9.34
N TRP A 133 -6.51 9.27 -9.25
CA TRP A 133 -5.34 8.96 -10.07
C TRP A 133 -4.68 7.64 -9.70
N SER A 134 -4.75 7.20 -8.44
CA SER A 134 -4.31 5.86 -8.04
C SER A 134 -5.15 4.78 -8.71
N LEU A 135 -6.48 4.93 -8.73
CA LEU A 135 -7.37 4.03 -9.48
C LEU A 135 -7.10 4.07 -10.99
N ALA A 136 -6.87 5.27 -11.54
CA ALA A 136 -6.52 5.43 -12.96
C ALA A 136 -5.16 4.82 -13.29
N PHE A 137 -4.18 4.89 -12.38
CA PHE A 137 -2.88 4.22 -12.48
C PHE A 137 -3.08 2.71 -12.64
N TRP A 138 -3.87 2.08 -11.76
CA TRP A 138 -4.14 0.63 -11.84
C TRP A 138 -4.84 0.24 -13.14
N GLY A 139 -5.90 0.96 -13.51
CA GLY A 139 -6.61 0.71 -14.77
C GLY A 139 -5.72 0.90 -16.00
N SER A 140 -4.87 1.95 -16.00
CA SER A 140 -3.91 2.18 -17.07
C SER A 140 -2.85 1.08 -17.13
N ALA A 141 -2.34 0.64 -15.98
CA ALA A 141 -1.33 -0.38 -15.91
C ALA A 141 -1.84 -1.72 -16.45
N GLU A 142 -3.03 -2.17 -16.03
CA GLU A 142 -3.64 -3.40 -16.53
C GLU A 142 -3.89 -3.35 -18.05
N GLN A 143 -4.31 -2.19 -18.57
CA GLN A 143 -4.58 -2.02 -20.01
C GLN A 143 -3.30 -1.95 -20.86
N ARG A 144 -2.20 -1.43 -20.31
CA ARG A 144 -1.00 -1.04 -21.09
C ARG A 144 0.23 -1.91 -20.86
N LEU A 145 0.40 -2.52 -19.68
CA LEU A 145 1.54 -3.41 -19.42
C LEU A 145 1.37 -4.72 -20.20
N LYS A 146 2.06 -4.81 -21.34
CA LYS A 146 2.05 -6.01 -22.20
C LYS A 146 2.79 -7.21 -21.58
N ASN A 147 3.71 -6.98 -20.64
CA ASN A 147 4.41 -8.05 -19.95
C ASN A 147 3.60 -8.48 -18.71
N HIS A 148 2.85 -9.57 -18.83
CA HIS A 148 2.04 -10.09 -17.72
C HIS A 148 2.84 -10.42 -16.47
N LYS A 149 4.10 -10.87 -16.59
CA LYS A 149 4.95 -11.09 -15.39
C LYS A 149 5.23 -9.80 -14.66
N ALA A 150 5.41 -8.69 -15.38
CA ALA A 150 5.63 -7.40 -14.77
C ALA A 150 4.37 -6.89 -14.06
N LEU A 151 3.21 -7.07 -14.70
CA LEU A 151 1.92 -6.77 -14.09
C LEU A 151 1.69 -7.61 -12.83
N TYR A 152 1.94 -8.92 -12.87
CA TYR A 152 1.76 -9.80 -11.72
C TYR A 152 2.67 -9.45 -10.55
N LEU A 153 3.94 -9.10 -10.77
CA LEU A 153 4.83 -8.61 -9.72
C LEU A 153 4.27 -7.36 -9.02
N MET A 154 3.76 -6.41 -9.81
CA MET A 154 3.17 -5.19 -9.28
C MET A 154 1.86 -5.47 -8.52
N MET A 155 1.02 -6.36 -9.04
CA MET A 155 -0.23 -6.78 -8.38
C MET A 155 0.04 -7.61 -7.12
N MET A 156 1.12 -8.40 -7.06
CA MET A 156 1.54 -9.06 -5.82
C MET A 156 1.88 -8.04 -4.74
N GLY A 157 2.67 -7.02 -5.08
CA GLY A 157 2.96 -5.92 -4.16
C GLY A 157 1.69 -5.25 -3.66
N ARG A 158 0.78 -4.90 -4.57
CA ARG A 158 -0.54 -4.34 -4.23
C ARG A 158 -1.31 -5.20 -3.23
N ASN A 159 -1.47 -6.49 -3.52
CA ASN A 159 -2.29 -7.38 -2.68
C ASN A 159 -1.63 -7.67 -1.33
N ILE A 160 -0.31 -7.77 -1.27
CA ILE A 160 0.43 -7.90 0.00
C ILE A 160 0.26 -6.65 0.86
N GLU A 161 0.35 -5.46 0.27
CA GLU A 161 0.16 -4.23 1.03
C GLU A 161 -1.29 -4.11 1.53
N ASN A 162 -2.29 -4.44 0.70
CA ASN A 162 -3.67 -4.45 1.14
C ASN A 162 -3.88 -5.42 2.33
N LEU A 163 -3.33 -6.63 2.27
CA LEU A 163 -3.39 -7.59 3.37
C LEU A 163 -2.68 -7.08 4.63
N ASP A 164 -1.49 -6.50 4.49
CA ASP A 164 -0.73 -5.87 5.59
C ASP A 164 -1.56 -4.76 6.26
N MET A 165 -2.22 -3.90 5.47
CA MET A 165 -3.10 -2.86 5.98
C MET A 165 -4.35 -3.43 6.67
N LEU A 166 -5.00 -4.46 6.11
CA LEU A 166 -6.15 -5.08 6.75
C LEU A 166 -5.80 -5.66 8.13
N LEU A 167 -4.63 -6.30 8.25
CA LEU A 167 -4.12 -6.81 9.52
C LEU A 167 -3.80 -5.68 10.51
N ARG A 168 -3.14 -4.60 10.06
CA ARG A 168 -2.84 -3.44 10.93
C ARG A 168 -4.11 -2.83 11.51
N PHE A 169 -5.18 -2.79 10.72
CA PHE A 169 -6.46 -2.16 11.06
C PHE A 169 -7.50 -3.08 11.70
N ASP A 170 -7.10 -4.28 12.11
CA ASP A 170 -7.94 -5.21 12.87
C ASP A 170 -9.26 -5.54 12.15
N TYR A 171 -9.19 -5.71 10.82
CA TYR A 171 -10.33 -6.17 10.05
C TYR A 171 -10.71 -7.61 10.43
N ASP A 172 -11.96 -7.96 10.18
CA ASP A 172 -12.49 -9.29 10.45
C ASP A 172 -11.79 -10.38 9.61
N PHE A 173 -11.86 -11.62 10.12
CA PHE A 173 -11.25 -12.78 9.48
C PHE A 173 -11.71 -12.97 8.03
N GLU A 174 -12.99 -12.76 7.74
CA GLU A 174 -13.55 -12.97 6.40
C GLU A 174 -12.87 -12.08 5.36
N ARG A 175 -12.72 -10.78 5.65
CA ARG A 175 -12.00 -9.85 4.79
C ARG A 175 -10.54 -10.21 4.61
N ILE A 176 -9.88 -10.65 5.68
CA ILE A 176 -8.46 -11.04 5.65
C ILE A 176 -8.26 -12.32 4.85
N ALA A 177 -9.15 -13.31 5.01
CA ALA A 177 -9.12 -14.55 4.23
C ALA A 177 -9.29 -14.26 2.74
N LEU A 178 -10.25 -13.41 2.35
CA LEU A 178 -10.45 -13.00 0.96
C LEU A 178 -9.25 -12.25 0.37
N ALA A 179 -8.63 -11.37 1.15
CA ALA A 179 -7.41 -10.68 0.74
C ALA A 179 -6.23 -11.65 0.59
N TYR A 180 -6.10 -12.62 1.50
CA TYR A 180 -5.07 -13.65 1.41
C TYR A 180 -5.28 -14.58 0.21
N ASP A 181 -6.51 -14.96 -0.10
CA ASP A 181 -6.84 -15.71 -1.32
C ASP A 181 -6.45 -14.94 -2.59
N SER A 182 -6.64 -13.62 -2.59
CA SER A 182 -6.21 -12.73 -3.67
C SER A 182 -4.68 -12.70 -3.80
N VAL A 183 -3.94 -12.71 -2.69
CA VAL A 183 -2.47 -12.87 -2.69
C VAL A 183 -2.09 -14.22 -3.32
N LYS A 184 -2.70 -15.33 -2.88
CA LYS A 184 -2.43 -16.67 -3.42
C LYS A 184 -2.74 -16.80 -4.91
N HIS A 185 -3.73 -16.06 -5.43
CA HIS A 185 -4.02 -16.04 -6.87
C HIS A 185 -2.80 -15.64 -7.70
N TYR A 186 -2.10 -14.57 -7.32
CA TYR A 186 -0.92 -14.10 -8.05
C TYR A 186 0.31 -15.00 -7.83
N PHE A 187 0.42 -15.61 -6.65
CA PHE A 187 1.51 -16.53 -6.33
C PHE A 187 1.51 -17.77 -7.21
N ARG A 188 0.32 -18.31 -7.52
CA ARG A 188 0.16 -19.42 -8.48
C ARG A 188 0.69 -19.07 -9.88
N GLN A 189 0.69 -17.79 -10.25
CA GLN A 189 1.25 -17.33 -11.53
C GLN A 189 2.78 -17.19 -11.49
N MET A 190 3.36 -17.07 -10.30
CA MET A 190 4.80 -16.84 -10.07
C MET A 190 5.32 -17.63 -8.86
N PRO A 191 5.30 -18.98 -8.89
CA PRO A 191 5.63 -19.79 -7.71
C PRO A 191 7.09 -19.62 -7.24
N ASN A 192 8.03 -19.41 -8.17
CA ASN A 192 9.46 -19.38 -7.86
C ASN A 192 9.93 -18.18 -7.02
N ILE A 193 9.09 -17.16 -6.83
CA ILE A 193 9.41 -15.97 -6.03
C ILE A 193 8.72 -15.97 -4.67
N VAL A 194 7.98 -17.02 -4.34
CA VAL A 194 7.28 -17.16 -3.06
C VAL A 194 8.13 -18.00 -2.11
N ASP A 195 8.14 -17.63 -0.84
CA ASP A 195 8.71 -18.48 0.20
C ASP A 195 7.72 -19.54 0.65
N GLU A 196 7.84 -20.76 0.13
CA GLU A 196 6.98 -21.90 0.47
C GLU A 196 6.90 -22.15 1.99
N GLN A 197 7.99 -21.98 2.74
CA GLN A 197 7.97 -22.18 4.19
C GLN A 197 7.17 -21.10 4.93
N VAL A 198 7.21 -19.86 4.41
CA VAL A 198 6.44 -18.74 4.97
C VAL A 198 4.97 -18.87 4.56
N GLU A 199 4.70 -19.31 3.33
CA GLU A 199 3.35 -19.60 2.85
C GLU A 199 2.69 -20.69 3.71
N GLU A 200 3.37 -21.81 3.97
CA GLU A 200 2.85 -22.88 4.84
C GLU A 200 2.56 -22.40 6.27
N GLN A 201 3.41 -21.52 6.82
CA GLN A 201 3.16 -20.93 8.14
C GLN A 201 1.93 -20.02 8.13
N LEU A 202 1.78 -19.19 7.10
CA LEU A 202 0.62 -18.33 6.95
C LEU A 202 -0.66 -19.15 6.77
N ASP A 203 -0.65 -20.21 5.96
CA ASP A 203 -1.76 -21.13 5.80
C ASP A 203 -2.18 -21.77 7.14
N GLY A 204 -1.23 -22.06 8.03
CA GLY A 204 -1.51 -22.62 9.35
C GLY A 204 -1.97 -21.59 10.41
N LEU A 205 -1.71 -20.30 10.18
CA LEU A 205 -2.08 -19.20 11.09
C LEU A 205 -3.38 -18.52 10.68
N LEU A 206 -3.63 -18.34 9.38
CA LEU A 206 -4.81 -17.69 8.82
C LEU A 206 -5.99 -18.65 8.70
N VAL A 207 -6.36 -19.25 9.83
CA VAL A 207 -7.54 -20.12 9.98
C VAL A 207 -8.48 -19.54 11.03
N GLN A 208 -9.79 -19.67 10.81
CA GLN A 208 -10.81 -18.98 11.60
C GLN A 208 -10.71 -19.29 13.10
N GLU A 209 -10.40 -20.54 13.45
CA GLU A 209 -10.33 -21.02 14.84
C GLU A 209 -9.14 -20.47 15.63
N ARG A 210 -8.12 -19.94 14.95
CA ARG A 210 -6.88 -19.42 15.56
C ARG A 210 -6.69 -17.93 15.35
N PHE A 211 -7.59 -17.29 14.61
CA PHE A 211 -7.43 -15.91 14.22
C PHE A 211 -7.75 -14.96 15.38
N ASP A 212 -6.72 -14.31 15.91
CA ASP A 212 -6.85 -13.35 17.00
C ASP A 212 -5.89 -12.16 16.82
N LEU A 213 -6.37 -11.08 16.21
CA LEU A 213 -5.58 -9.85 16.08
C LEU A 213 -5.49 -9.03 17.39
N GLY A 214 -6.23 -9.42 18.44
CA GLY A 214 -6.06 -8.88 19.78
C GLY A 214 -4.77 -9.37 20.45
N ASP A 215 -4.29 -10.56 20.06
CA ASP A 215 -2.96 -11.05 20.41
C ASP A 215 -1.89 -10.32 19.59
N VAL A 216 -1.15 -9.45 20.27
CA VAL A 216 -0.09 -8.62 19.68
C VAL A 216 1.06 -9.47 19.12
N GLU A 217 1.39 -10.60 19.75
CA GLU A 217 2.45 -11.49 19.24
C GLU A 217 2.00 -12.19 17.97
N TYR A 218 0.76 -12.70 17.95
CA TYR A 218 0.15 -13.30 16.76
C TYR A 218 0.11 -12.30 15.58
N LYS A 219 -0.42 -11.11 15.82
CA LYS A 219 -0.53 -10.05 14.81
C LYS A 219 0.83 -9.63 14.26
N ASN A 220 1.82 -9.41 15.13
CA ASN A 220 3.18 -9.06 14.70
C ASN A 220 3.84 -10.21 13.94
N GLY A 221 3.56 -11.46 14.33
CA GLY A 221 3.97 -12.67 13.61
C GLY A 221 3.43 -12.70 12.18
N LEU A 222 2.12 -12.49 12.00
CA LEU A 222 1.49 -12.41 10.68
C LEU A 222 2.09 -11.30 9.81
N LEU A 223 2.21 -10.09 10.36
CA LEU A 223 2.80 -8.95 9.63
C LEU A 223 4.23 -9.25 9.21
N LYS A 224 5.04 -9.86 10.08
CA LYS A 224 6.41 -10.25 9.74
C LYS A 224 6.43 -11.27 8.60
N LEU A 225 5.62 -12.32 8.68
CA LEU A 225 5.57 -13.38 7.67
C LEU A 225 5.14 -12.83 6.31
N ILE A 226 4.06 -12.05 6.24
CA ILE A 226 3.59 -11.44 4.97
C ILE A 226 4.66 -10.56 4.33
N ASN A 227 5.41 -9.80 5.13
CA ASN A 227 6.50 -8.95 4.64
C ASN A 227 7.75 -9.74 4.19
N GLN A 228 7.85 -11.03 4.52
CA GLN A 228 8.94 -11.93 4.12
C GLN A 228 8.53 -12.93 3.03
N LEU A 229 7.26 -12.92 2.62
CA LEU A 229 6.64 -13.92 1.77
C LEU A 229 7.17 -13.95 0.33
N VAL A 230 7.71 -12.82 -0.14
CA VAL A 230 8.22 -12.66 -1.50
C VAL A 230 9.76 -12.55 -1.49
N LYS A 231 10.41 -13.44 -2.25
CA LYS A 231 11.87 -13.55 -2.44
C LYS A 231 12.28 -12.81 -3.72
N LEU A 232 12.69 -11.55 -3.60
CA LEU A 232 13.17 -10.71 -4.71
C LEU A 232 14.53 -10.08 -4.45
#